data_AF-A0A7S3UJK3-F1
#
_entry.id   AF-A0A7S3UJK3-F1
#
_cell.length_a   1.000
_cell.length_b   1.000
_cell.length_c   1.000
_cell.angle_alpha   90.00
_cell.angle_beta   90.00
_cell.angle_gamma   90.00
#
_symmetry.space_group_name_H-M   'P 1'
#
loop_
_entity.id
_entity.type
_entity.pdbx_description
1 polymer ?
#
loop_
_entity_poly.entity_id
_entity_poly.type
_entity_poly.pdbx_seq_one_letter_code
_entity_poly.pdbx_strand_id
1 'polypeptide(L)'
;TNNNSLSPPPLEHRSSTSSTVSSISSLDNKQLETAALVPLHGVTMTKLLSNKGEAFYYKQRRSHIRRKRESRILYDLSEPVEELDEFISHSWNADPQVAVWTMKLRVNFWLAVIISIITTITMSWILCIDSTITTIVGIFLYVILLARGQDIPVKVPGIRRAADKMVFFDRCCIDQVDPIRKVAGIKSIGAYLNKCDSFLVLWSDDYFQRLWCVFELACFLKGSETMSKQRPLKLFMMPIQKSVFRCMFLTTAYWLLLSVSPRSLRLPLDVIMSVALLRFVILGDLGERMKMRYALSEIDFETVQCTESSDKEMIIDLIEEWYGSLEKFKSYVSDKMCHAAKEAVSTDRLMIHICCVSQPAILYGLA
;
A
#
# COMPACT_ATOMS: atom_id res chain seq x y z
N THR A 1 30.79 4.84 50.81
CA THR A 1 31.35 5.83 49.87
C THR A 1 30.44 5.91 48.67
N ASN A 2 30.01 7.13 48.35
CA ASN A 2 28.98 7.52 47.38
C ASN A 2 29.21 7.02 45.94
N ASN A 3 28.10 6.82 45.21
CA ASN A 3 27.76 7.49 43.94
C ASN A 3 26.51 6.82 43.31
N ASN A 4 25.31 7.36 43.52
CA ASN A 4 24.59 8.31 42.64
C ASN A 4 24.36 7.85 41.18
N SER A 5 23.11 7.42 40.95
CA SER A 5 22.15 7.86 39.90
C SER A 5 22.63 8.14 38.47
N LEU A 6 21.90 7.58 37.49
CA LEU A 6 21.44 8.31 36.31
C LEU A 6 20.18 7.64 35.75
N SER A 7 19.03 8.12 36.24
CA SER A 7 17.74 7.95 35.58
C SER A 7 17.75 8.71 34.24
N PRO A 8 17.08 8.22 33.19
CA PRO A 8 16.95 8.97 31.94
C PRO A 8 16.17 10.27 32.17
N PRO A 9 16.52 11.37 31.48
CA PRO A 9 15.88 12.66 31.69
C PRO A 9 14.41 12.63 31.22
N PRO A 10 13.53 13.44 31.83
CA PRO A 10 12.16 13.59 31.37
C PRO A 10 12.17 14.23 29.98
N LEU A 11 11.32 13.72 29.09
CA LEU A 11 11.03 14.35 27.80
C LEU A 11 10.40 15.72 28.06
N GLU A 12 11.19 16.79 27.90
CA GLU A 12 10.66 18.15 27.80
C GLU A 12 9.73 18.24 26.57
N HIS A 13 8.43 18.22 26.83
CA HIS A 13 7.42 18.72 25.91
C HIS A 13 7.68 20.22 25.67
N ARG A 14 8.37 20.56 24.58
CA ARG A 14 8.42 21.94 24.08
C ARG A 14 7.27 22.21 23.12
N SER A 15 6.41 23.10 23.60
CA SER A 15 5.24 23.75 23.03
C SER A 15 5.51 24.55 21.74
N SER A 16 5.76 23.89 20.61
CA SER A 16 5.82 24.57 19.29
C SER A 16 4.54 24.45 18.45
N THR A 17 3.48 23.80 18.96
CA THR A 17 2.17 23.67 18.28
C THR A 17 1.07 24.55 18.90
N SER A 18 1.26 25.05 20.12
CA SER A 18 0.35 26.02 20.76
C SER A 18 0.28 27.36 19.98
N SER A 19 1.35 27.73 19.28
CA SER A 19 1.35 28.88 18.37
C SER A 19 0.58 28.63 17.07
N THR A 20 0.40 27.37 16.64
CA THR A 20 -0.28 27.03 15.38
C THR A 20 -1.79 27.04 15.57
N VAL A 21 -2.29 26.53 16.71
CA VAL A 21 -3.73 26.50 17.05
C VAL A 21 -4.27 27.91 17.36
N SER A 22 -3.47 28.76 18.01
CA SER A 22 -3.83 30.18 18.19
C SER A 22 -3.84 30.98 16.89
N SER A 23 -3.06 30.58 15.88
CA SER A 23 -3.15 31.16 14.53
C SER A 23 -4.27 30.57 13.65
N ILE A 24 -4.92 29.47 14.06
CA ILE A 24 -6.04 28.86 13.33
C ILE A 24 -7.36 29.62 13.58
N SER A 25 -7.57 30.16 14.78
CA SER A 25 -8.73 31.00 15.09
C SER A 25 -8.66 32.40 14.50
N SER A 26 -7.50 32.81 13.97
CA SER A 26 -7.28 34.10 13.30
C SER A 26 -7.29 34.04 11.77
N LEU A 27 -7.53 32.87 11.17
CA LEU A 27 -7.63 32.73 9.71
C LEU A 27 -9.01 33.22 9.26
N ASP A 28 -9.02 34.33 8.53
CA ASP A 28 -10.21 35.00 8.00
C ASP A 28 -11.05 34.04 7.14
N ASN A 29 -12.39 34.08 7.24
CA ASN A 29 -13.31 33.19 6.52
C ASN A 29 -13.07 33.17 5.00
N LYS A 30 -12.54 34.27 4.45
CA LYS A 30 -12.12 34.39 3.05
C LYS A 30 -10.95 33.48 2.67
N GLN A 31 -9.99 33.25 3.57
CA GLN A 31 -8.87 32.34 3.33
C GLN A 31 -9.34 30.87 3.35
N LEU A 32 -10.37 30.57 4.13
CA LEU A 32 -11.05 29.26 4.14
C LEU A 32 -11.88 29.02 2.87
N GLU A 33 -12.58 30.03 2.33
CA GLU A 33 -13.26 29.93 1.03
C GLU A 33 -12.26 29.75 -0.12
N THR A 34 -11.10 30.40 -0.06
CA THR A 34 -10.04 30.23 -1.07
C THR A 34 -9.38 28.84 -0.98
N ALA A 35 -9.36 28.22 0.21
CA ALA A 35 -8.88 26.86 0.41
C ALA A 35 -9.81 25.79 -0.21
N ALA A 36 -11.10 26.08 -0.38
CA ALA A 36 -12.05 25.19 -1.06
C ALA A 36 -11.79 25.08 -2.59
N LEU A 37 -10.91 25.92 -3.14
CA LEU A 37 -10.51 25.92 -4.56
C LEU A 37 -9.17 25.20 -4.81
N VAL A 38 -8.57 24.56 -3.80
CA VAL A 38 -7.31 23.83 -4.01
C VAL A 38 -7.59 22.62 -4.89
N PRO A 39 -6.95 22.50 -6.08
CA PRO A 39 -7.13 21.36 -6.95
C PRO A 39 -6.72 20.08 -6.22
N LEU A 40 -7.33 18.95 -6.58
CA LEU A 40 -6.84 17.66 -6.08
C LEU A 40 -5.48 17.38 -6.71
N HIS A 41 -4.55 16.87 -5.93
CA HIS A 41 -3.23 16.46 -6.41
C HIS A 41 -3.12 14.94 -6.47
N GLY A 42 -2.51 14.43 -7.54
CA GLY A 42 -2.20 13.01 -7.71
C GLY A 42 -0.73 12.82 -8.03
N VAL A 43 -0.18 11.67 -7.65
CA VAL A 43 1.18 11.27 -8.02
C VAL A 43 1.13 9.97 -8.82
N THR A 44 1.90 9.85 -9.90
CA THR A 44 1.99 8.56 -10.60
C THR A 44 2.67 7.52 -9.71
N MET A 45 2.27 6.26 -9.83
CA MET A 45 2.92 5.15 -9.12
C MET A 45 4.43 5.05 -9.41
N THR A 46 4.85 5.35 -10.65
CA THR A 46 6.26 5.43 -11.03
C THR A 46 7.02 6.47 -10.20
N LYS A 47 6.52 7.71 -10.13
CA LYS A 47 7.12 8.78 -9.32
C LYS A 47 7.12 8.40 -7.83
N LEU A 48 6.02 7.83 -7.32
CA LEU A 48 5.89 7.42 -5.91
C LEU A 48 6.92 6.35 -5.49
N LEU A 49 7.18 5.37 -6.36
CA LEU A 49 8.12 4.27 -6.10
C LEU A 49 9.57 4.57 -6.54
N SER A 50 9.79 5.70 -7.20
CA SER A 50 11.13 6.20 -7.54
C SER A 50 11.96 6.48 -6.28
N ASN A 51 13.28 6.65 -6.42
CA ASN A 51 14.19 6.97 -5.30
C ASN A 51 14.04 6.02 -4.09
N LYS A 52 13.84 4.72 -4.36
CA LYS A 52 13.61 3.67 -3.35
C LYS A 52 12.35 3.89 -2.50
N GLY A 53 11.36 4.62 -3.04
CA GLY A 53 10.12 4.95 -2.34
C GLY A 53 10.31 5.90 -1.18
N GLU A 54 11.15 6.94 -1.33
CA GLU A 54 11.47 7.89 -0.24
C GLU A 54 10.21 8.52 0.40
N ALA A 55 9.11 8.63 -0.36
CA ALA A 55 7.80 9.07 0.14
C ALA A 55 7.31 8.27 1.37
N PHE A 56 7.59 6.97 1.44
CA PHE A 56 7.19 6.10 2.56
C PHE A 56 8.03 6.30 3.82
N TYR A 57 9.21 6.92 3.73
CA TYR A 57 10.12 7.00 4.88
C TYR A 57 9.88 8.28 5.67
N TYR A 58 9.17 8.17 6.79
CA TYR A 58 9.10 9.26 7.77
C TYR A 58 10.41 9.34 8.56
N LYS A 59 11.25 10.34 8.27
CA LYS A 59 12.57 10.51 8.89
C LYS A 59 12.56 11.59 9.96
N GLN A 60 12.06 11.24 11.14
CA GLN A 60 11.92 12.14 12.28
C GLN A 60 13.26 12.76 12.75
N ARG A 61 14.39 12.03 12.60
CA ARG A 61 15.73 12.46 13.05
C ARG A 61 16.43 13.48 12.13
N ARG A 62 15.82 13.92 11.02
CA ARG A 62 16.41 14.93 10.11
C ARG A 62 16.18 16.35 10.64
N SER A 63 17.13 17.26 10.39
CA SER A 63 16.99 18.67 10.74
C SER A 63 15.71 19.28 10.12
N HIS A 64 15.12 20.26 10.81
CA HIS A 64 13.86 20.88 10.39
C HIS A 64 13.91 21.42 8.95
N ILE A 65 15.00 22.10 8.59
CA ILE A 65 15.24 22.64 7.24
C ILE A 65 15.22 21.52 6.20
N ARG A 66 15.91 20.41 6.49
CA ARG A 66 15.99 19.27 5.59
C ARG A 66 14.63 18.60 5.42
N ARG A 67 13.85 18.44 6.49
CA ARG A 67 12.48 17.91 6.44
C ARG A 67 11.57 18.76 5.57
N LYS A 68 11.58 20.09 5.76
CA LYS A 68 10.79 21.01 4.91
C LYS A 68 11.18 20.90 3.44
N ARG A 69 12.48 20.85 3.12
CA ARG A 69 12.93 20.70 1.74
C ARG A 69 12.46 19.39 1.12
N GLU A 70 12.58 18.28 1.85
CA GLU A 70 12.13 16.96 1.39
C GLU A 70 10.63 16.91 1.18
N SER A 71 9.85 17.49 2.09
CA SER A 71 8.40 17.62 1.94
C SER A 71 7.99 18.42 0.69
N ARG A 72 8.70 19.51 0.37
CA ARG A 72 8.46 20.26 -0.88
C ARG A 72 8.75 19.40 -2.11
N ILE A 73 9.91 18.75 -2.13
CA ILE A 73 10.29 17.86 -3.24
C ILE A 73 9.24 16.78 -3.46
N LEU A 74 8.70 16.17 -2.38
CA LEU A 74 7.66 15.16 -2.49
C LEU A 74 6.33 15.74 -3.00
N TYR A 75 5.96 16.93 -2.55
CA TYR A 75 4.77 17.62 -3.05
C TYR A 75 4.88 17.99 -4.54
N ASP A 76 6.06 18.45 -4.97
CA ASP A 76 6.38 18.79 -6.36
C ASP A 76 6.36 17.57 -7.31
N LEU A 77 6.37 16.33 -6.78
CA LEU A 77 6.15 15.12 -7.59
C LEU A 77 4.68 14.95 -7.99
N SER A 78 3.76 15.52 -7.22
CA SER A 78 2.32 15.49 -7.49
C SER A 78 1.93 16.58 -8.49
N GLU A 79 0.82 16.35 -9.19
CA GLU A 79 0.26 17.27 -10.17
C GLU A 79 -1.26 17.40 -9.97
N PRO A 80 -1.87 18.53 -10.34
CA PRO A 80 -3.31 18.69 -10.22
C PRO A 80 -4.05 17.71 -11.13
N VAL A 81 -5.10 17.06 -10.59
CA VAL A 81 -5.90 16.04 -11.25
C VAL A 81 -7.39 16.25 -10.97
N GLU A 82 -8.24 15.80 -11.88
CA GLU A 82 -9.70 15.82 -11.69
C GLU A 82 -10.22 14.52 -11.04
N GLU A 83 -9.52 13.41 -11.28
CA GLU A 83 -9.84 12.06 -10.82
C GLU A 83 -8.57 11.28 -10.47
N LEU A 84 -8.73 10.24 -9.67
CA LEU A 84 -7.64 9.39 -9.18
C LEU A 84 -8.00 7.91 -9.41
N ASP A 85 -6.99 7.11 -9.78
CA ASP A 85 -7.18 5.68 -9.98
C ASP A 85 -7.30 4.92 -8.65
N GLU A 86 -6.55 5.33 -7.63
CA GLU A 86 -6.42 4.60 -6.37
C GLU A 86 -6.05 5.53 -5.20
N PHE A 87 -6.72 5.34 -4.06
CA PHE A 87 -6.36 5.95 -2.79
C PHE A 87 -5.47 4.97 -2.01
N ILE A 88 -4.26 5.37 -1.62
CA ILE A 88 -3.36 4.51 -0.84
C ILE A 88 -3.43 4.91 0.62
N SER A 89 -3.94 4.02 1.47
CA SER A 89 -3.90 4.18 2.93
C SER A 89 -2.94 3.19 3.57
N HIS A 90 -2.19 3.64 4.58
CA HIS A 90 -1.20 2.84 5.29
C HIS A 90 -0.96 3.37 6.70
N SER A 91 -0.44 2.50 7.58
CA SER A 91 0.10 2.97 8.85
C SER A 91 1.52 3.50 8.67
N TRP A 92 1.77 4.69 9.21
CA TRP A 92 3.11 5.28 9.29
C TRP A 92 4.05 4.56 10.28
N ASN A 93 3.54 3.68 11.14
CA ASN A 93 4.39 2.85 12.02
C ASN A 93 4.85 1.56 11.32
N ALA A 94 4.24 1.21 10.18
CA ALA A 94 4.65 0.04 9.42
C ALA A 94 6.07 0.24 8.85
N ASP A 95 6.80 -0.86 8.63
CA ASP A 95 8.12 -0.79 8.02
C ASP A 95 7.99 -0.23 6.58
N PRO A 96 8.58 0.95 6.29
CA PRO A 96 8.44 1.60 4.99
C PRO A 96 9.11 0.79 3.88
N GLN A 97 10.17 0.03 4.17
CA GLN A 97 10.82 -0.81 3.16
C GLN A 97 9.86 -1.89 2.69
N VAL A 98 9.15 -2.51 3.62
CA VAL A 98 8.22 -3.58 3.30
C VAL A 98 7.03 -3.02 2.53
N ALA A 99 6.50 -1.86 2.91
CA ALA A 99 5.45 -1.17 2.15
C ALA A 99 5.88 -0.88 0.69
N VAL A 100 7.09 -0.35 0.50
CA VAL A 100 7.65 -0.10 -0.84
C VAL A 100 7.78 -1.40 -1.64
N TRP A 101 8.28 -2.48 -1.05
CA TRP A 101 8.39 -3.77 -1.73
C TRP A 101 7.03 -4.39 -2.05
N THR A 102 6.04 -4.25 -1.17
CA THR A 102 4.64 -4.64 -1.43
C THR A 102 4.09 -3.92 -2.65
N MET A 103 4.33 -2.61 -2.74
CA MET A 103 3.89 -1.82 -3.89
C MET A 103 4.62 -2.18 -5.18
N LYS A 104 5.94 -2.37 -5.11
CA LYS A 104 6.74 -2.84 -6.26
C LYS A 104 6.29 -4.21 -6.74
N LEU A 105 5.94 -5.12 -5.83
CA LEU A 105 5.35 -6.39 -6.19
C LEU A 105 4.02 -6.17 -6.92
N ARG A 106 3.09 -5.38 -6.38
CA ARG A 106 1.81 -5.06 -7.04
C ARG A 106 2.01 -4.52 -8.46
N VAL A 107 2.98 -3.63 -8.65
CA VAL A 107 3.17 -2.87 -9.90
C VAL A 107 3.99 -3.64 -10.93
N ASN A 108 5.08 -4.28 -10.52
CA ASN A 108 6.08 -4.85 -11.43
C ASN A 108 5.98 -6.36 -11.60
N PHE A 109 5.17 -7.05 -10.79
CA PHE A 109 5.17 -8.51 -10.75
C PHE A 109 5.01 -9.17 -12.13
N TRP A 110 3.96 -8.81 -12.87
CA TRP A 110 3.71 -9.43 -14.18
C TRP A 110 4.80 -9.14 -15.20
N LEU A 111 5.32 -7.90 -15.22
CA LEU A 111 6.43 -7.53 -16.08
C LEU A 111 7.67 -8.36 -15.77
N ALA A 112 8.00 -8.48 -14.48
CA ALA A 112 9.15 -9.23 -14.01
C ALA A 112 9.04 -10.72 -14.37
N VAL A 113 7.87 -11.34 -14.15
CA VAL A 113 7.60 -12.75 -14.46
C VAL A 113 7.67 -13.03 -15.97
N ILE A 114 6.96 -12.24 -16.78
CA ILE A 114 6.83 -12.51 -18.22
C ILE A 114 8.21 -12.38 -18.90
N ILE A 115 8.95 -11.30 -18.62
CA ILE A 115 10.24 -11.07 -19.27
C ILE A 115 11.28 -12.08 -18.79
N SER A 116 11.31 -12.45 -17.50
CA SER A 116 12.25 -13.46 -17.02
C SER A 116 11.98 -14.85 -17.60
N ILE A 117 10.71 -15.24 -17.77
CA ILE A 117 10.32 -16.49 -18.43
C ILE A 117 10.76 -16.48 -19.89
N ILE A 118 10.39 -15.45 -20.67
CA ILE A 118 10.74 -15.36 -22.10
C ILE A 118 12.25 -15.41 -22.28
N THR A 119 13.00 -14.67 -21.45
CA THR A 119 14.47 -14.64 -21.52
C THR A 119 15.06 -16.03 -21.27
N THR A 120 14.54 -16.74 -20.26
CA THR A 120 15.09 -18.05 -19.89
C THR A 120 14.78 -19.12 -20.92
N ILE A 121 13.54 -19.16 -21.44
CA ILE A 121 13.17 -20.05 -22.55
C ILE A 121 14.04 -19.76 -23.78
N THR A 122 14.19 -18.48 -24.15
CA THR A 122 15.01 -18.08 -25.30
C THR A 122 16.46 -18.52 -25.15
N MET A 123 17.09 -18.22 -24.02
CA MET A 123 18.49 -18.58 -23.80
C MET A 123 18.71 -20.10 -23.72
N SER A 124 17.79 -20.84 -23.10
CA SER A 124 17.95 -22.28 -22.91
C SER A 124 17.62 -23.07 -24.18
N TRP A 125 16.52 -22.73 -24.88
CA TRP A 125 16.02 -23.51 -26.00
C TRP A 125 16.59 -23.06 -27.34
N ILE A 126 16.76 -21.75 -27.55
CA ILE A 126 17.18 -21.21 -28.85
C ILE A 126 18.70 -21.11 -28.90
N LEU A 127 19.33 -20.65 -27.82
CA LEU A 127 20.78 -20.46 -27.77
C LEU A 127 21.53 -21.68 -27.22
N CYS A 128 20.80 -22.73 -26.79
CA CYS A 128 21.36 -23.95 -26.19
C CYS A 128 22.35 -23.67 -25.04
N ILE A 129 22.14 -22.57 -24.30
CA ILE A 129 22.97 -22.22 -23.13
C ILE A 129 22.61 -23.17 -21.99
N ASP A 130 23.62 -23.50 -21.17
CA ASP A 130 23.44 -24.32 -19.96
C ASP A 130 22.26 -23.82 -19.09
N SER A 131 21.37 -24.74 -18.72
CA SER A 131 20.13 -24.43 -17.98
C SER A 131 20.40 -23.74 -16.65
N THR A 132 21.54 -24.02 -16.00
CA THR A 132 21.93 -23.39 -14.74
C THR A 132 22.23 -21.92 -14.98
N ILE A 133 23.03 -21.61 -16.00
CA ILE A 133 23.39 -20.23 -16.36
C ILE A 133 22.15 -19.42 -16.74
N THR A 134 21.29 -19.98 -17.60
CA THR A 134 20.07 -19.28 -18.03
C THR A 134 19.14 -18.98 -16.87
N THR A 135 19.02 -19.91 -15.92
CA THR A 135 18.19 -19.72 -14.73
C THR A 135 18.75 -18.63 -13.81
N ILE A 136 20.07 -18.63 -13.58
CA ILE A 136 20.75 -17.56 -12.82
C ILE A 136 20.43 -16.19 -13.44
N VAL A 137 20.59 -16.07 -14.77
CA VAL A 137 20.26 -14.84 -15.49
C VAL A 137 18.78 -14.47 -15.34
N GLY A 138 17.87 -15.44 -15.48
CA GLY A 138 16.43 -15.24 -15.31
C GLY A 138 16.04 -14.69 -13.94
N ILE A 139 16.66 -15.15 -12.86
CA ILE A 139 16.39 -14.66 -11.49
C ILE A 139 16.95 -13.26 -11.31
N PHE A 140 18.19 -13.01 -11.73
CA PHE A 140 18.77 -11.69 -11.63
C PHE A 140 17.90 -10.68 -12.39
N LEU A 141 17.45 -11.05 -13.59
CA LEU A 141 16.54 -10.25 -14.38
C LEU A 141 15.19 -10.05 -13.66
N TYR A 142 14.58 -11.11 -13.11
CA TYR A 142 13.35 -11.03 -12.32
C TYR A 142 13.49 -10.04 -11.16
N VAL A 143 14.55 -10.16 -10.34
CA VAL A 143 14.78 -9.29 -9.18
C VAL A 143 15.00 -7.84 -9.62
N ILE A 144 15.76 -7.61 -10.69
CA ILE A 144 15.97 -6.27 -11.26
C ILE A 144 14.64 -5.68 -11.74
N LEU A 145 13.87 -6.43 -12.51
CA LEU A 145 12.57 -5.99 -13.04
C LEU A 145 11.55 -5.78 -11.92
N LEU A 146 11.57 -6.59 -10.88
CA LEU A 146 10.73 -6.36 -9.71
C LEU A 146 11.12 -5.06 -8.98
N ALA A 147 12.42 -4.78 -8.87
CA ALA A 147 12.92 -3.60 -8.17
C ALA A 147 12.74 -2.29 -8.98
N ARG A 148 12.77 -2.38 -10.31
CA ARG A 148 12.97 -1.24 -11.23
C ARG A 148 12.01 -1.23 -12.44
N GLY A 149 11.11 -2.18 -12.55
CA GLY A 149 10.23 -2.37 -13.71
C GLY A 149 9.33 -1.18 -14.00
N GLN A 150 8.95 -0.41 -12.98
CA GLN A 150 8.12 0.78 -13.12
C GLN A 150 8.79 1.85 -13.99
N ASP A 151 10.13 1.88 -14.01
CA ASP A 151 10.91 2.88 -14.74
C ASP A 151 11.18 2.48 -16.20
N ILE A 152 10.81 1.26 -16.61
CA ILE A 152 10.96 0.82 -18.00
C ILE A 152 9.79 1.41 -18.81
N PRO A 153 10.00 2.25 -19.82
CA PRO A 153 8.92 2.89 -20.57
C PRO A 153 8.31 1.94 -21.61
N VAL A 154 7.69 0.85 -21.16
CA VAL A 154 6.96 -0.06 -22.06
C VAL A 154 5.59 0.55 -22.38
N LYS A 155 5.37 0.96 -23.63
CA LYS A 155 4.06 1.39 -24.11
C LYS A 155 3.42 0.25 -24.90
N VAL A 156 2.41 -0.38 -24.33
CA VAL A 156 1.57 -1.34 -25.06
C VAL A 156 0.26 -0.63 -25.43
N PRO A 157 -0.05 -0.47 -26.72
CA PRO A 157 -1.30 0.16 -27.15
C PRO A 157 -2.52 -0.49 -26.49
N GLY A 158 -3.40 0.33 -25.90
CA GLY A 158 -4.62 -0.15 -25.24
C GLY A 158 -4.46 -0.70 -23.82
N ILE A 159 -3.24 -0.79 -23.26
CA ILE A 159 -3.01 -1.28 -21.90
C ILE A 159 -2.38 -0.18 -21.05
N ARG A 160 -3.13 0.34 -20.07
CA ARG A 160 -2.59 1.23 -19.03
C ARG A 160 -1.85 0.40 -17.98
N ARG A 161 -0.58 0.73 -17.71
CA ARG A 161 0.20 0.00 -16.72
C ARG A 161 -0.18 0.42 -15.30
N ALA A 162 0.01 -0.49 -14.35
CA ALA A 162 -0.10 -0.16 -12.93
C ALA A 162 0.87 0.98 -12.52
N ALA A 163 2.02 1.08 -13.17
CA ALA A 163 3.02 2.12 -12.97
C ALA A 163 2.54 3.53 -13.38
N ASP A 164 1.55 3.61 -14.27
CA ASP A 164 1.02 4.85 -14.84
C ASP A 164 -0.30 5.29 -14.17
N LYS A 165 -0.70 4.61 -13.08
CA LYS A 165 -1.85 5.01 -12.26
C LYS A 165 -1.55 6.29 -11.49
N MET A 166 -2.50 7.21 -11.47
CA MET A 166 -2.52 8.41 -10.64
C MET A 166 -3.13 8.04 -9.29
N VAL A 167 -2.36 8.22 -8.23
CA VAL A 167 -2.76 7.80 -6.89
C VAL A 167 -2.72 8.96 -5.90
N PHE A 168 -3.60 8.89 -4.91
CA PHE A 168 -3.46 9.71 -3.71
C PHE A 168 -2.49 9.04 -2.75
N PHE A 169 -1.49 9.80 -2.34
CA PHE A 169 -0.59 9.46 -1.24
C PHE A 169 -0.37 10.73 -0.42
N ASP A 170 -0.91 10.74 0.81
CA ASP A 170 -0.99 11.89 1.72
C ASP A 170 0.25 12.82 1.70
N ARG A 171 1.44 12.26 1.81
CA ARG A 171 2.69 13.03 1.89
C ARG A 171 3.12 13.67 0.57
N CYS A 172 2.63 13.16 -0.56
CA CYS A 172 2.87 13.74 -1.87
C CYS A 172 1.74 14.68 -2.29
N CYS A 173 0.49 14.36 -1.95
CA CYS A 173 -0.68 15.09 -2.44
C CYS A 173 -1.13 16.24 -1.52
N ILE A 174 -0.70 16.25 -0.24
CA ILE A 174 -0.96 17.35 0.69
C ILE A 174 0.35 18.10 0.95
N ASP A 175 0.33 19.43 0.79
CA ASP A 175 1.48 20.28 1.08
C ASP A 175 1.81 20.22 2.58
N GLN A 176 2.92 19.57 2.92
CA GLN A 176 3.35 19.39 4.31
C GLN A 176 4.13 20.61 4.87
N VAL A 177 4.32 21.67 4.08
CA VAL A 177 5.18 22.81 4.44
C VAL A 177 4.40 24.11 4.59
N ASP A 178 3.46 24.38 3.68
CA ASP A 178 2.55 25.52 3.80
C ASP A 178 1.38 25.14 4.72
N PRO A 179 1.24 25.77 5.91
CA PRO A 179 0.20 25.41 6.86
C PRO A 179 -1.22 25.63 6.32
N ILE A 180 -1.43 26.64 5.47
CA ILE A 180 -2.76 26.95 4.90
C ILE A 180 -3.14 25.85 3.91
N ARG A 181 -2.22 25.50 3.00
CA ARG A 181 -2.44 24.43 2.02
C ARG A 181 -2.51 23.05 2.67
N LYS A 182 -1.79 22.83 3.78
CA LYS A 182 -1.88 21.59 4.56
C LYS A 182 -3.30 21.40 5.10
N VAL A 183 -3.84 22.42 5.77
CA VAL A 183 -5.21 22.39 6.32
C VAL A 183 -6.23 22.24 5.21
N ALA A 184 -6.07 22.97 4.10
CA ALA A 184 -6.93 22.81 2.92
C ALA A 184 -6.92 21.37 2.41
N GLY A 185 -5.73 20.80 2.18
CA GLY A 185 -5.58 19.43 1.68
C GLY A 185 -6.17 18.37 2.62
N ILE A 186 -6.03 18.54 3.94
CA ILE A 186 -6.65 17.66 4.95
C ILE A 186 -8.18 17.75 4.89
N LYS A 187 -8.74 18.97 4.84
CA LYS A 187 -10.18 19.16 4.69
C LYS A 187 -10.73 18.60 3.38
N SER A 188 -9.90 18.54 2.33
CA SER A 188 -10.24 17.96 1.04
C SER A 188 -10.14 16.43 0.97
N ILE A 189 -9.81 15.71 2.05
CA ILE A 189 -9.70 14.22 2.02
C ILE A 189 -11.01 13.56 1.59
N GLY A 190 -12.16 14.08 2.00
CA GLY A 190 -13.45 13.60 1.50
C GLY A 190 -13.59 13.73 -0.02
N ALA A 191 -13.07 14.81 -0.61
CA ALA A 191 -13.05 15.01 -2.05
C ALA A 191 -12.09 14.04 -2.76
N TYR A 192 -10.92 13.78 -2.18
CA TYR A 192 -10.00 12.74 -2.67
C TYR A 192 -10.68 11.38 -2.72
N LEU A 193 -11.32 10.96 -1.61
CA LEU A 193 -12.01 9.67 -1.53
C LEU A 193 -13.14 9.55 -2.56
N ASN A 194 -13.93 10.61 -2.74
CA ASN A 194 -15.02 10.65 -3.72
C ASN A 194 -14.56 10.62 -5.19
N LYS A 195 -13.31 11.01 -5.45
CA LYS A 195 -12.68 11.07 -6.77
C LYS A 195 -11.74 9.90 -7.06
N CYS A 196 -11.60 8.96 -6.12
CA CYS A 196 -10.82 7.73 -6.31
C CYS A 196 -11.69 6.58 -6.84
N ASP A 197 -11.19 5.86 -7.85
CA ASP A 197 -11.85 4.67 -8.40
C ASP A 197 -11.66 3.41 -7.54
N SER A 198 -10.62 3.37 -6.72
CA SER A 198 -10.30 2.23 -5.85
C SER A 198 -9.60 2.67 -4.58
N PHE A 199 -9.59 1.80 -3.57
CA PHE A 199 -8.95 2.03 -2.28
C PHE A 199 -8.00 0.87 -1.97
N LEU A 200 -6.73 1.18 -1.73
CA LEU A 200 -5.68 0.23 -1.42
C LEU A 200 -5.23 0.43 0.03
N VAL A 201 -5.51 -0.58 0.86
CA VAL A 201 -4.99 -0.69 2.22
C VAL A 201 -3.68 -1.45 2.18
N LEU A 202 -2.58 -0.80 2.54
CA LEU A 202 -1.33 -1.47 2.91
C LEU A 202 -1.45 -1.87 4.38
N TRP A 203 -1.90 -3.09 4.63
CA TRP A 203 -2.27 -3.55 5.96
C TRP A 203 -1.04 -3.94 6.79
N SER A 204 -1.00 -3.40 8.01
CA SER A 204 -0.11 -3.75 9.12
C SER A 204 -0.94 -4.06 10.36
N ASP A 205 -0.33 -4.71 11.35
CA ASP A 205 -1.01 -5.12 12.59
C ASP A 205 -1.63 -3.93 13.37
N ASP A 206 -1.09 -2.72 13.19
CA ASP A 206 -1.55 -1.49 13.84
C ASP A 206 -2.45 -0.62 12.96
N TYR A 207 -2.77 -1.03 11.73
CA TYR A 207 -3.55 -0.22 10.78
C TYR A 207 -4.92 0.19 11.37
N PHE A 208 -5.65 -0.76 11.94
CA PHE A 208 -6.97 -0.52 12.55
C PHE A 208 -6.90 0.14 13.93
N GLN A 209 -5.71 0.32 14.48
CA GLN A 209 -5.49 1.07 15.71
C GLN A 209 -5.36 2.58 15.44
N ARG A 210 -5.34 3.03 14.18
CA ARG A 210 -5.16 4.44 13.81
C ARG A 210 -6.47 5.08 13.36
N LEU A 211 -6.86 6.19 14.00
CA LEU A 211 -8.17 6.82 13.74
C LEU A 211 -8.31 7.26 12.29
N TRP A 212 -7.26 7.91 11.76
CA TRP A 212 -7.20 8.35 10.37
C TRP A 212 -7.44 7.20 9.39
N CYS A 213 -6.74 6.07 9.56
CA CYS A 213 -6.84 4.93 8.65
C CYS A 213 -8.24 4.30 8.65
N VAL A 214 -8.87 4.20 9.83
CA VAL A 214 -10.25 3.69 9.97
C VAL A 214 -11.25 4.67 9.38
N PHE A 215 -11.08 5.96 9.66
CA PHE A 215 -11.92 7.04 9.12
C PHE A 215 -11.88 7.09 7.59
N GLU A 216 -10.69 7.09 6.97
CA GLU A 216 -10.52 7.09 5.51
C GLU A 216 -11.24 5.92 4.84
N LEU A 217 -11.07 4.71 5.39
CA LEU A 217 -11.71 3.50 4.87
C LEU A 217 -13.24 3.59 5.01
N ALA A 218 -13.74 4.00 6.17
CA ALA A 218 -15.17 4.16 6.41
C ALA A 218 -15.78 5.21 5.48
N CYS A 219 -15.11 6.35 5.28
CA CYS A 219 -15.54 7.42 4.38
C CYS A 219 -15.57 6.95 2.91
N PHE A 220 -14.57 6.18 2.47
CA PHE A 220 -14.58 5.59 1.13
C PHE A 220 -15.79 4.69 0.91
N LEU A 221 -16.07 3.78 1.86
CA LEU A 221 -17.20 2.87 1.78
C LEU A 221 -18.53 3.62 1.78
N LYS A 222 -18.70 4.60 2.68
CA LYS A 222 -19.92 5.40 2.75
C LYS A 222 -20.14 6.25 1.50
N GLY A 223 -19.07 6.81 0.94
CA GLY A 223 -19.10 7.52 -0.33
C GLY A 223 -19.58 6.63 -1.47
N SER A 224 -19.13 5.37 -1.50
CA SER A 224 -19.55 4.38 -2.50
C SER A 224 -21.01 3.95 -2.38
N GLU A 225 -21.61 4.01 -1.18
CA GLU A 225 -23.04 3.75 -0.95
C GLU A 225 -23.93 4.92 -1.39
N THR A 226 -23.47 6.15 -1.11
CA THR A 226 -24.25 7.38 -1.32
C THR A 226 -24.22 7.82 -2.78
N MET A 227 -23.08 7.65 -3.44
CA MET A 227 -22.94 7.87 -4.86
C MET A 227 -23.62 6.71 -5.58
N SER A 228 -24.76 6.94 -6.23
CA SER A 228 -25.46 6.01 -7.14
C SER A 228 -24.63 5.61 -8.38
N LYS A 229 -23.30 5.75 -8.34
CA LYS A 229 -22.39 5.17 -9.30
C LYS A 229 -22.53 3.65 -9.16
N GLN A 230 -23.10 3.01 -10.18
CA GLN A 230 -23.12 1.55 -10.38
C GLN A 230 -21.70 0.95 -10.57
N ARG A 231 -20.67 1.55 -9.96
CA ARG A 231 -19.29 1.09 -10.05
C ARG A 231 -19.08 0.08 -8.92
N PRO A 232 -18.54 -1.12 -9.21
CA PRO A 232 -18.26 -2.10 -8.17
C PRO A 232 -17.24 -1.51 -7.18
N LEU A 233 -17.45 -1.75 -5.90
CA LEU A 233 -16.52 -1.38 -4.84
C LEU A 233 -15.15 -2.05 -5.10
N LYS A 234 -14.11 -1.25 -5.33
CA LYS A 234 -12.74 -1.74 -5.56
C LYS A 234 -11.89 -1.49 -4.32
N LEU A 235 -12.07 -2.32 -3.30
CA LEU A 235 -11.25 -2.31 -2.08
C LEU A 235 -10.20 -3.42 -2.17
N PHE A 236 -8.93 -3.07 -2.01
CA PHE A 236 -7.81 -4.00 -1.97
C PHE A 236 -7.13 -3.96 -0.60
N MET A 237 -6.97 -5.12 0.04
CA MET A 237 -6.29 -5.23 1.33
C MET A 237 -5.02 -6.06 1.19
N MET A 238 -3.87 -5.38 1.19
CA MET A 238 -2.57 -6.00 0.96
C MET A 238 -1.76 -6.10 2.25
N PRO A 239 -1.56 -7.29 2.84
CA PRO A 239 -0.71 -7.46 4.01
C PRO A 239 0.76 -7.22 3.67
N ILE A 240 1.36 -6.22 4.31
CA ILE A 240 2.70 -5.72 4.00
C ILE A 240 3.77 -6.80 4.30
N GLN A 241 3.81 -7.33 5.52
CA GLN A 241 4.84 -8.25 6.04
C GLN A 241 5.09 -9.51 5.18
N LYS A 242 4.06 -10.02 4.48
CA LYS A 242 4.17 -11.27 3.70
C LYS A 242 4.19 -11.13 2.19
N SER A 243 4.18 -9.91 1.68
CA SER A 243 4.38 -9.63 0.26
C SER A 243 5.77 -10.10 -0.21
N VAL A 244 6.78 -9.95 0.65
CA VAL A 244 8.15 -10.43 0.42
C VAL A 244 8.21 -11.96 0.36
N PHE A 245 7.51 -12.66 1.25
CA PHE A 245 7.43 -14.13 1.21
C PHE A 245 6.73 -14.63 -0.05
N ARG A 246 5.67 -13.95 -0.52
CA ARG A 246 5.04 -14.24 -1.82
C ARG A 246 6.03 -14.09 -2.97
N CYS A 247 6.84 -13.03 -2.96
CA CYS A 247 7.88 -12.83 -3.96
C CYS A 247 8.94 -13.95 -3.95
N MET A 248 9.43 -14.32 -2.76
CA MET A 248 10.39 -15.41 -2.61
C MET A 248 9.80 -16.73 -3.09
N PHE A 249 8.56 -17.04 -2.70
CA PHE A 249 7.86 -18.24 -3.13
C PHE A 249 7.71 -18.33 -4.64
N LEU A 250 7.28 -17.26 -5.29
CA LEU A 250 7.06 -17.24 -6.74
C LEU A 250 8.37 -17.36 -7.51
N THR A 251 9.45 -16.80 -6.97
CA THR A 251 10.81 -17.01 -7.50
C THR A 251 11.21 -18.50 -7.37
N THR A 252 10.89 -19.15 -6.25
CA THR A 252 11.20 -20.57 -6.06
C THR A 252 10.31 -21.50 -6.89
N ALA A 253 9.02 -21.21 -7.02
CA ALA A 253 8.11 -21.95 -7.91
C ALA A 253 8.53 -21.81 -9.39
N TYR A 254 9.00 -20.63 -9.80
CA TYR A 254 9.61 -20.38 -11.10
C TYR A 254 10.87 -21.24 -11.32
N TRP A 255 11.76 -21.31 -10.33
CA TRP A 255 12.92 -22.22 -10.34
C TRP A 255 12.53 -23.68 -10.60
N LEU A 256 11.46 -24.13 -9.96
CA LEU A 256 11.01 -25.52 -9.99
C LEU A 256 10.41 -25.91 -11.34
N LEU A 257 9.67 -25.00 -11.99
CA LEU A 257 9.14 -25.21 -13.33
C LEU A 257 10.23 -25.32 -14.40
N LEU A 258 11.35 -24.61 -14.23
CA LEU A 258 12.43 -24.57 -15.21
C LEU A 258 13.50 -25.65 -14.99
N SER A 259 13.57 -26.23 -13.78
CA SER A 259 14.59 -27.25 -13.43
C SER A 259 14.21 -28.67 -13.85
N VAL A 260 13.01 -28.88 -14.40
CA VAL A 260 12.56 -30.18 -14.92
C VAL A 260 13.30 -30.51 -16.22
N SER A 261 14.55 -30.95 -16.12
CA SER A 261 15.11 -31.80 -17.18
C SER A 261 14.47 -33.19 -17.01
N PRO A 262 13.89 -33.80 -18.06
CA PRO A 262 13.20 -35.09 -17.96
C PRO A 262 14.13 -36.26 -17.61
N ARG A 263 15.44 -36.04 -17.41
CA ARG A 263 16.45 -37.08 -17.23
C ARG A 263 17.08 -37.13 -15.83
N SER A 264 16.65 -36.32 -14.87
CA SER A 264 17.30 -36.25 -13.55
C SER A 264 16.46 -36.81 -12.40
N LEU A 265 17.10 -37.57 -11.50
CA LEU A 265 16.55 -38.05 -10.22
C LEU A 265 16.15 -36.91 -9.25
N ARG A 266 16.30 -35.65 -9.64
CA ARG A 266 16.04 -34.44 -8.83
C ARG A 266 14.56 -34.02 -8.82
N LEU A 267 13.78 -34.48 -9.79
CA LEU A 267 12.36 -34.17 -9.94
C LEU A 267 11.51 -34.36 -8.65
N PRO A 268 11.62 -35.48 -7.88
CA PRO A 268 10.81 -35.65 -6.67
C PRO A 268 11.16 -34.65 -5.56
N LEU A 269 12.44 -34.33 -5.36
CA LEU A 269 12.87 -33.35 -4.33
C LEU A 269 12.37 -31.95 -4.66
N ASP A 270 12.46 -31.57 -5.93
CA ASP A 270 11.97 -30.29 -6.45
C ASP A 270 10.46 -30.16 -6.24
N VAL A 271 9.67 -31.18 -6.61
CA VAL A 271 8.21 -31.19 -6.39
C VAL A 271 7.87 -31.10 -4.89
N ILE A 272 8.56 -31.85 -4.03
CA ILE A 272 8.33 -31.80 -2.57
C ILE A 272 8.60 -30.40 -2.03
N MET A 273 9.72 -29.78 -2.41
CA MET A 273 10.05 -28.41 -1.99
C MET A 273 9.02 -27.40 -2.50
N SER A 274 8.54 -27.57 -3.74
CA SER A 274 7.47 -26.74 -4.32
C SER A 274 6.21 -26.76 -3.47
N VAL A 275 5.75 -27.96 -3.15
CA VAL A 275 4.52 -28.19 -2.38
C VAL A 275 4.69 -27.68 -0.94
N ALA A 276 5.84 -27.92 -0.31
CA ALA A 276 6.13 -27.43 1.03
C ALA A 276 6.11 -25.89 1.09
N LEU A 277 6.71 -25.23 0.10
CA LEU A 277 6.71 -23.79 0.00
C LEU A 277 5.33 -23.21 -0.34
N LEU A 278 4.56 -23.87 -1.22
CA LEU A 278 3.19 -23.47 -1.54
C LEU A 278 2.30 -23.56 -0.30
N ARG A 279 2.42 -24.66 0.44
CA ARG A 279 1.75 -24.85 1.72
C ARG A 279 2.15 -23.76 2.71
N PHE A 280 3.43 -23.44 2.84
CA PHE A 280 3.89 -22.37 3.72
C PHE A 280 3.28 -21.01 3.35
N VAL A 281 3.20 -20.68 2.06
CA VAL A 281 2.55 -19.45 1.59
C VAL A 281 1.05 -19.45 1.88
N ILE A 282 0.35 -20.54 1.58
CA ILE A 282 -1.10 -20.65 1.84
C ILE A 282 -1.39 -20.52 3.33
N LEU A 283 -0.68 -21.26 4.18
CA LEU A 283 -0.85 -21.18 5.64
C LEU A 283 -0.48 -19.79 6.17
N GLY A 284 0.58 -19.18 5.62
CA GLY A 284 0.98 -17.84 5.93
C GLY A 284 -0.10 -16.80 5.58
N ASP A 285 -0.71 -16.91 4.40
CA ASP A 285 -1.79 -16.03 3.94
C ASP A 285 -3.04 -16.20 4.81
N LEU A 286 -3.47 -17.45 5.05
CA LEU A 286 -4.60 -17.75 5.93
C LEU A 286 -4.42 -17.15 7.34
N GLY A 287 -3.22 -17.29 7.92
CA GLY A 287 -2.91 -16.70 9.22
C GLY A 287 -3.07 -15.18 9.25
N GLU A 288 -2.63 -14.48 8.20
CA GLU A 288 -2.79 -13.01 8.13
C GLU A 288 -4.24 -12.60 7.88
N ARG A 289 -4.98 -13.35 7.06
CA ARG A 289 -6.43 -13.11 6.90
C ARG A 289 -7.16 -13.26 8.22
N MET A 290 -6.77 -14.24 9.04
CA MET A 290 -7.33 -14.43 10.38
C MET A 290 -6.95 -13.29 11.32
N LYS A 291 -5.69 -12.85 11.35
CA LYS A 291 -5.27 -11.67 12.13
C LYS A 291 -6.01 -10.42 11.71
N MET A 292 -6.17 -10.18 10.41
CA MET A 292 -6.89 -9.03 9.89
C MET A 292 -8.37 -9.08 10.29
N ARG A 293 -9.01 -10.26 10.19
CA ARG A 293 -10.38 -10.46 10.66
C ARG A 293 -10.54 -10.19 12.15
N TYR A 294 -9.56 -10.61 12.95
CA TYR A 294 -9.54 -10.38 14.38
C TYR A 294 -9.34 -8.89 14.72
N ALA A 295 -8.39 -8.24 14.06
CA ALA A 295 -8.16 -6.80 14.21
C ALA A 295 -9.39 -5.96 13.81
N LEU A 296 -10.17 -6.42 12.82
CA LEU A 296 -11.43 -5.80 12.42
C LEU A 296 -12.57 -5.99 13.44
N SER A 297 -12.57 -7.07 14.23
CA SER A 297 -13.59 -7.29 15.26
C SER A 297 -13.30 -6.58 16.58
N GLU A 298 -12.03 -6.28 16.85
CA GLU A 298 -11.54 -5.69 18.10
C GLU A 298 -11.23 -4.19 17.96
N ILE A 299 -11.87 -3.48 17.02
CA ILE A 299 -11.67 -2.03 16.88
C ILE A 299 -12.28 -1.33 18.09
N ASP A 300 -11.42 -0.91 19.01
CA ASP A 300 -11.79 -0.13 20.17
C ASP A 300 -11.43 1.34 20.00
N PHE A 301 -12.45 2.17 19.77
CA PHE A 301 -12.32 3.60 19.55
C PHE A 301 -11.80 4.38 20.76
N GLU A 302 -11.84 3.82 21.96
CA GLU A 302 -11.25 4.45 23.15
C GLU A 302 -9.73 4.36 23.10
N THR A 303 -9.19 3.25 22.60
CA THR A 303 -7.76 2.98 22.48
C THR A 303 -7.16 3.31 21.11
N VAL A 304 -7.99 3.71 20.14
CA VAL A 304 -7.51 4.18 18.84
C VAL A 304 -6.51 5.35 19.02
N GLN A 305 -5.35 5.18 18.40
CA GLN A 305 -4.22 6.08 18.43
C GLN A 305 -4.41 7.23 17.42
N CYS A 306 -4.12 8.44 17.88
CA CYS A 306 -3.83 9.60 17.04
C CYS A 306 -2.40 10.04 17.31
N THR A 307 -1.67 10.40 16.26
CA THR A 307 -0.28 10.89 16.40
C THR A 307 -0.26 12.25 17.13
N GLU A 308 -1.24 13.10 16.87
CA GLU A 308 -1.40 14.40 17.53
C GLU A 308 -2.82 14.51 18.12
N SER A 309 -2.94 15.04 19.33
CA SER A 309 -4.24 15.22 20.00
C SER A 309 -5.17 16.17 19.23
N SER A 310 -4.60 17.19 18.57
CA SER A 310 -5.34 18.11 17.71
C SER A 310 -5.95 17.43 16.48
N ASP A 311 -5.28 16.40 15.94
CA ASP A 311 -5.83 15.63 14.81
C ASP A 311 -7.02 14.80 15.28
N LYS A 312 -7.03 14.34 16.54
CA LYS A 312 -8.16 13.58 17.11
C LYS A 312 -9.43 14.42 17.14
N GLU A 313 -9.35 15.65 17.64
CA GLU A 313 -10.49 16.58 17.67
C GLU A 313 -11.02 16.84 16.26
N MET A 314 -10.14 17.16 15.32
CA MET A 314 -10.51 17.40 13.92
C MET A 314 -11.21 16.18 13.27
N ILE A 315 -10.72 14.96 13.50
CA ILE A 315 -11.35 13.76 12.94
C ILE A 315 -12.70 13.49 13.61
N ILE A 316 -12.82 13.75 14.92
CA ILE A 316 -14.11 13.60 15.62
C ILE A 316 -15.13 14.57 15.03
N ASP A 317 -14.76 15.83 14.79
CA ASP A 317 -15.65 16.81 14.14
C ASP A 317 -16.09 16.33 12.75
N LEU A 318 -15.16 15.80 11.94
CA LEU A 318 -15.47 15.21 10.63
C LEU A 318 -16.36 13.96 10.74
N ILE A 319 -16.15 13.12 11.76
CA ILE A 319 -16.99 11.96 12.04
C ILE A 319 -18.42 12.41 12.37
N GLU A 320 -18.58 13.41 13.22
CA GLU A 320 -19.89 13.95 13.58
C GLU A 320 -20.57 14.60 12.39
N GLU A 321 -19.84 15.34 11.55
CA GLU A 321 -20.35 15.91 10.31
C GLU A 321 -20.82 14.81 9.35
N TRP A 322 -20.02 13.77 9.12
CA TRP A 322 -20.31 12.76 8.10
C TRP A 322 -21.31 11.72 8.58
N TYR A 323 -21.24 11.29 9.84
CA TYR A 323 -22.02 10.18 10.41
C TYR A 323 -23.11 10.64 11.38
N GLY A 324 -23.13 11.92 11.78
CA GLY A 324 -24.08 12.51 12.69
C GLY A 324 -23.75 12.30 14.17
N SER A 325 -22.94 11.29 14.51
CA SER A 325 -22.38 11.11 15.85
C SER A 325 -21.26 10.07 15.82
N LEU A 326 -20.38 10.11 16.85
CA LEU A 326 -19.36 9.10 17.05
C LEU A 326 -19.96 7.68 17.17
N GLU A 327 -21.08 7.51 17.88
CA GLU A 327 -21.73 6.21 18.05
C GLU A 327 -22.26 5.62 16.72
N LYS A 328 -22.82 6.46 15.84
CA LYS A 328 -23.23 6.02 14.49
C LYS A 328 -22.04 5.60 13.65
N PHE A 329 -20.91 6.28 13.79
CA PHE A 329 -19.66 5.90 13.14
C PHE A 329 -19.13 4.57 13.67
N LYS A 330 -19.10 4.36 14.99
CA LYS A 330 -18.72 3.07 15.60
C LYS A 330 -19.60 1.94 15.06
N SER A 331 -20.91 2.13 15.05
CA SER A 331 -21.86 1.15 14.50
C SER A 331 -21.60 0.85 13.02
N TYR A 332 -21.33 1.89 12.21
CA TYR A 332 -20.99 1.73 10.80
C TYR A 332 -19.70 0.91 10.59
N VAL A 333 -18.68 1.19 11.40
CA VAL A 333 -17.38 0.50 11.34
C VAL A 333 -17.51 -0.97 11.74
N SER A 334 -18.19 -1.24 12.86
CA SER A 334 -18.33 -2.60 13.40
C SER A 334 -19.15 -3.52 12.50
N ASP A 335 -20.10 -2.97 11.74
CA ASP A 335 -20.96 -3.73 10.85
C ASP A 335 -20.48 -3.67 9.38
N LYS A 336 -20.81 -2.58 8.70
CA LYS A 336 -20.61 -2.43 7.25
C LYS A 336 -19.14 -2.43 6.84
N MET A 337 -18.29 -1.67 7.52
CA MET A 337 -16.87 -1.62 7.18
C MET A 337 -16.21 -2.98 7.41
N CYS A 338 -16.51 -3.62 8.55
CA CYS A 338 -16.01 -4.95 8.87
C CYS A 338 -16.43 -5.98 7.81
N HIS A 339 -17.68 -5.96 7.36
CA HIS A 339 -18.16 -6.83 6.28
C HIS A 339 -17.42 -6.59 4.95
N ALA A 340 -17.34 -5.33 4.49
CA ALA A 340 -16.67 -4.99 3.24
C ALA A 340 -15.17 -5.34 3.26
N ALA A 341 -14.49 -5.09 4.39
CA ALA A 341 -13.09 -5.46 4.57
C ALA A 341 -12.91 -6.98 4.57
N LYS A 342 -13.78 -7.74 5.25
CA LYS A 342 -13.77 -9.22 5.21
C LYS A 342 -13.97 -9.77 3.80
N GLU A 343 -14.85 -9.14 3.03
CA GLU A 343 -15.11 -9.49 1.63
C GLU A 343 -13.90 -9.19 0.75
N ALA A 344 -13.30 -8.00 0.87
CA ALA A 344 -12.07 -7.62 0.15
C ALA A 344 -10.92 -8.59 0.44
N VAL A 345 -10.77 -9.00 1.70
CA VAL A 345 -9.81 -10.03 2.10
C VAL A 345 -10.11 -11.37 1.48
N SER A 346 -11.38 -11.75 1.33
CA SER A 346 -11.76 -13.04 0.72
C SER A 346 -11.58 -13.06 -0.80
N THR A 347 -11.83 -11.93 -1.46
CA THR A 347 -11.89 -11.76 -2.91
C THR A 347 -10.54 -11.40 -3.54
N ASP A 348 -9.45 -11.39 -2.77
CA ASP A 348 -8.10 -11.17 -3.29
C ASP A 348 -7.70 -12.34 -4.22
N ARG A 349 -8.16 -12.24 -5.49
CA ARG A 349 -8.19 -13.24 -6.56
C ARG A 349 -6.80 -13.66 -7.04
N LEU A 350 -5.74 -12.98 -6.59
CA LEU A 350 -4.37 -13.25 -7.02
C LEU A 350 -3.92 -14.68 -6.68
N MET A 351 -4.37 -15.21 -5.53
CA MET A 351 -4.09 -16.61 -5.15
C MET A 351 -4.89 -17.62 -6.01
N ILE A 352 -6.13 -17.29 -6.36
CA ILE A 352 -6.98 -18.19 -7.16
C ILE A 352 -6.48 -18.26 -8.60
N HIS A 353 -6.07 -17.15 -9.21
CA HIS A 353 -5.58 -17.19 -10.60
C HIS A 353 -4.24 -17.93 -10.74
N ILE A 354 -3.33 -17.82 -9.77
CA ILE A 354 -2.07 -18.59 -9.79
C ILE A 354 -2.36 -20.09 -9.61
N CYS A 355 -3.32 -20.46 -8.77
CA CYS A 355 -3.76 -21.86 -8.62
C CYS A 355 -4.58 -22.40 -9.82
N CYS A 356 -5.32 -21.54 -10.53
CA CYS A 356 -6.11 -21.95 -11.69
C CYS A 356 -5.27 -22.07 -12.98
N VAL A 357 -4.16 -21.33 -13.10
CA VAL A 357 -3.19 -21.54 -14.20
C VAL A 357 -2.41 -22.86 -14.03
N SER A 358 -2.45 -23.46 -12.84
CA SER A 358 -1.95 -24.82 -12.59
C SER A 358 -2.98 -25.95 -12.74
N GLN A 359 -4.20 -25.69 -13.25
CA GLN A 359 -5.09 -26.78 -13.68
C GLN A 359 -4.73 -27.23 -15.11
N PRO A 360 -4.50 -28.54 -15.32
CA PRO A 360 -3.73 -29.03 -16.47
C PRO A 360 -4.59 -29.13 -17.73
N ALA A 361 -4.45 -28.16 -18.64
CA ALA A 361 -4.69 -28.41 -20.07
C ALA A 361 -3.64 -29.38 -20.67
N ILE A 362 -2.63 -29.80 -19.90
CA ILE A 362 -1.57 -30.74 -20.30
C ILE A 362 -2.00 -32.22 -20.15
N LEU A 363 -3.10 -32.53 -19.46
CA LEU A 363 -3.57 -33.92 -19.28
C LEU A 363 -4.54 -34.43 -20.36
N TYR A 364 -4.98 -33.58 -21.29
CA TYR A 364 -5.89 -33.98 -22.39
C TYR A 364 -5.23 -34.02 -23.78
N GLY A 365 -3.91 -33.76 -23.89
CA GLY A 365 -3.17 -33.78 -25.16
C GLY A 365 -2.32 -35.03 -25.41
N LEU A 366 -2.30 -35.98 -24.47
CA LEU A 366 -1.59 -37.26 -24.59
C LEU A 366 -2.48 -38.38 -24.01
N ALA A 367 -3.57 -38.66 -24.71
CA ALA A 367 -4.32 -39.90 -24.60
C ALA A 367 -4.70 -40.37 -26.00
#